data_AF-A0A6N9ITU8-F1
#
_entry.id   AF-A0A6N9ITU8-F1
#
_cell.length_a   1.000
_cell.length_b   1.000
_cell.length_c   1.000
_cell.angle_alpha   90.00
_cell.angle_beta   90.00
_cell.angle_gamma   90.00
#
_symmetry.space_group_name_H-M   'P 1'
#
loop_
_entity.id
_entity.type
_entity.pdbx_description
1 polymer ?
#
loop_
_entity_poly.entity_id
_entity_poly.type
_entity_poly.pdbx_seq_one_letter_code
_entity_poly.pdbx_strand_id
1 'polypeptide(L)'
;MLEKTVKYILDKLDKANVTCIDYAYYIKDDEMFEDSYDYCDEFDKLYDLLIFNLYVKHGIDPYDDSNSFNKFKKENGKWVAEWFNPMELAIKVDDILNNRIPSQVIEILEE
;
A
#
# COMPACT_ATOMS: atom_id res chain seq x y z
N MET A 1 12.75 -0.17 13.04
CA MET A 1 13.50 -0.34 11.79
C MET A 1 12.54 -0.20 10.60
N LEU A 2 11.44 -0.96 10.61
CA LEU A 2 10.32 -0.91 9.65
C LEU A 2 9.82 0.52 9.33
N GLU A 3 9.40 1.29 10.34
CA GLU A 3 8.87 2.65 10.14
C GLU A 3 9.85 3.59 9.43
N LYS A 4 11.16 3.48 9.72
CA LYS A 4 12.18 4.31 9.07
C LYS A 4 12.31 3.96 7.59
N THR A 5 12.27 2.68 7.25
CA THR A 5 12.34 2.22 5.86
C THR A 5 11.12 2.64 5.07
N VAL A 6 9.92 2.46 5.62
CA VAL A 6 8.67 2.92 4.97
C VAL A 6 8.72 4.43 4.72
N LYS A 7 9.05 5.23 5.74
CA LYS A 7 9.16 6.69 5.58
C LYS A 7 10.21 7.09 4.55
N TYR A 8 11.35 6.39 4.49
CA TYR A 8 12.37 6.64 3.49
C TYR A 8 11.86 6.38 2.06
N ILE A 9 11.13 5.28 1.85
CA ILE A 9 10.54 4.96 0.54
C ILE A 9 9.51 6.03 0.16
N LEU A 10 8.58 6.36 1.06
CA LEU A 10 7.55 7.38 0.77
C LEU A 10 8.16 8.76 0.48
N ASP A 11 9.20 9.16 1.21
CA ASP A 11 9.93 10.40 0.95
C ASP A 11 10.66 10.38 -0.40
N LYS A 12 11.20 9.22 -0.82
CA LYS A 12 11.77 9.04 -2.16
C LYS A 12 10.71 9.26 -3.24
N LEU A 13 9.52 8.65 -3.09
CA LEU A 13 8.40 8.81 -4.02
C LEU A 13 7.92 10.27 -4.06
N ASP A 14 7.80 10.91 -2.89
CA ASP A 14 7.39 12.30 -2.77
C ASP A 14 8.36 13.25 -3.49
N LYS A 15 9.67 13.08 -3.29
CA LYS A 15 10.71 13.87 -3.97
C LYS A 15 10.72 13.67 -5.48
N ALA A 16 10.26 12.52 -5.94
CA ALA A 16 10.14 12.19 -7.37
C ALA A 16 8.79 12.61 -7.96
N ASN A 17 7.91 13.27 -7.19
CA ASN A 17 6.54 13.62 -7.57
C ASN A 17 5.69 12.42 -8.01
N VAL A 18 5.93 11.25 -7.41
CA VAL A 18 5.12 10.05 -7.65
C VAL A 18 3.89 10.09 -6.74
N THR A 19 2.73 9.77 -7.31
CA THR A 19 1.44 9.79 -6.60
C THR A 19 0.74 8.44 -6.60
N CYS A 20 1.19 7.47 -7.39
CA CYS A 20 0.65 6.13 -7.44
C CYS A 20 1.73 5.14 -7.90
N ILE A 21 1.78 3.96 -7.29
CA ILE A 21 2.59 2.82 -7.74
C ILE A 21 1.79 1.51 -7.61
N ASP A 22 1.83 0.69 -8.64
CA ASP A 22 1.43 -0.71 -8.64
C ASP A 22 2.28 -1.54 -9.60
N TYR A 23 1.97 -2.83 -9.78
CA TYR A 23 2.73 -3.70 -10.68
C TYR A 23 2.50 -3.44 -12.17
N ALA A 24 1.48 -2.67 -12.56
CA ALA A 24 1.17 -2.40 -13.95
C ALA A 24 1.63 -1.00 -14.39
N TYR A 25 1.51 0.00 -13.51
CA TYR A 25 1.88 1.38 -13.83
C TYR A 25 2.28 2.17 -12.58
N TYR A 26 2.82 3.36 -12.81
CA TYR A 26 2.93 4.39 -11.81
C TYR A 26 2.44 5.74 -12.34
N ILE A 27 2.15 6.68 -11.44
CA ILE A 27 1.80 8.06 -11.79
C ILE A 27 2.87 8.98 -11.23
N LYS A 28 3.46 9.80 -12.09
CA LYS A 28 4.50 10.77 -11.76
C LYS A 28 4.26 12.07 -12.51
N ASP A 29 4.38 13.21 -11.82
CA ASP A 29 4.15 14.54 -12.41
C ASP A 29 2.79 14.63 -13.15
N ASP A 30 1.75 13.98 -12.59
CA ASP A 30 0.39 13.82 -13.15
C ASP A 30 0.31 13.02 -14.48
N GLU A 31 1.39 12.38 -14.91
CA GLU A 31 1.44 11.48 -16.07
C GLU A 31 1.45 10.01 -15.63
N MET A 32 0.76 9.15 -16.39
CA MET A 32 0.74 7.70 -16.17
C MET A 32 1.78 7.02 -17.05
N PHE A 33 2.59 6.14 -16.44
CA PHE A 33 3.62 5.37 -17.11
C PHE A 33 3.26 3.88 -17.04
N GLU A 34 2.95 3.28 -18.19
CA GLU A 34 2.48 1.89 -18.34
C GLU A 34 3.63 0.86 -18.24
N ASP A 35 4.53 1.08 -17.29
CA ASP A 35 5.59 0.15 -16.92
C ASP A 35 6.07 0.45 -15.51
N SER A 36 5.92 -0.51 -14.60
CA SER A 36 6.18 -0.32 -13.17
C SER A 36 7.66 -0.49 -12.78
N TYR A 37 8.56 -0.85 -13.71
CA TYR A 37 9.95 -1.22 -13.40
C TYR A 37 10.70 -0.21 -12.52
N ASP A 38 10.45 1.09 -12.69
CA ASP A 38 11.13 2.14 -11.92
C ASP A 38 10.84 2.09 -10.40
N TYR A 39 9.71 1.49 -10.02
CA TYR A 39 9.21 1.48 -8.64
C TYR A 39 8.74 0.10 -8.13
N CYS A 40 8.99 -0.99 -8.88
CA CYS A 40 8.70 -2.36 -8.43
C CYS A 40 9.37 -2.67 -7.08
N ASP A 41 10.64 -2.31 -6.94
CA ASP A 41 11.41 -2.53 -5.71
C ASP A 41 10.81 -1.80 -4.50
N GLU A 42 10.30 -0.59 -4.69
CA GLU A 42 9.60 0.18 -3.66
C GLU A 42 8.24 -0.44 -3.33
N PHE A 43 7.51 -0.87 -4.35
CA PHE A 43 6.22 -1.53 -4.19
C PHE A 43 6.37 -2.82 -3.36
N ASP A 44 7.27 -3.72 -3.75
CA ASP A 44 7.52 -4.99 -3.05
C ASP A 44 7.87 -4.75 -1.57
N LYS A 45 8.78 -3.79 -1.32
CA LYS A 45 9.18 -3.45 0.05
C LYS A 45 8.02 -2.87 0.86
N LEU A 46 7.20 -1.99 0.27
CA LEU A 46 6.05 -1.45 0.98
C LEU A 46 5.00 -2.54 1.24
N TYR A 47 4.76 -3.43 0.28
CA TYR A 47 3.87 -4.56 0.43
C TYR A 47 4.29 -5.45 1.60
N ASP A 48 5.54 -5.91 1.60
CA ASP A 48 6.08 -6.77 2.66
C ASP A 48 6.04 -6.08 4.04
N LEU A 49 6.44 -4.81 4.09
CA LEU A 49 6.54 -4.08 5.36
C LEU A 49 5.17 -3.70 5.92
N LEU A 50 4.16 -3.45 5.08
CA LEU A 50 2.86 -2.94 5.51
C LEU A 50 1.76 -3.99 5.42
N ILE A 51 1.54 -4.56 4.24
CA ILE A 51 0.37 -5.38 3.91
C ILE A 51 0.57 -6.80 4.41
N PHE A 52 1.69 -7.42 4.05
CA PHE A 52 2.00 -8.77 4.51
C PHE A 52 2.06 -8.84 6.04
N ASN A 53 2.70 -7.85 6.68
CA ASN A 53 2.75 -7.78 8.14
C ASN A 53 1.39 -7.49 8.79
N LEU A 54 0.52 -6.71 8.15
CA LEU A 54 -0.85 -6.51 8.61
C LEU A 54 -1.59 -7.85 8.62
N TYR A 55 -1.50 -8.62 7.54
CA TYR A 55 -2.16 -9.92 7.44
C TYR A 55 -1.65 -10.92 8.47
N VAL A 56 -0.33 -11.12 8.53
CA VAL A 56 0.30 -12.03 9.51
C VAL A 56 -0.08 -11.69 10.94
N LYS A 57 -0.15 -10.40 11.27
CA LYS A 57 -0.51 -9.95 12.61
C LYS A 57 -1.94 -10.28 13.00
N HIS A 58 -2.86 -10.22 12.05
CA HIS A 58 -4.28 -10.43 12.27
C HIS A 58 -4.75 -11.85 11.91
N GLY A 59 -3.86 -12.71 11.42
CA GLY A 59 -4.19 -14.09 11.07
C GLY A 59 -4.93 -14.22 9.73
N ILE A 60 -4.83 -13.20 8.87
CA ILE A 60 -5.38 -13.18 7.52
C ILE A 60 -4.39 -13.91 6.59
N ASP A 61 -4.89 -14.72 5.66
CA ASP A 61 -4.05 -15.39 4.65
C ASP A 61 -3.62 -14.39 3.58
N PRO A 62 -2.30 -14.10 3.42
CA PRO A 62 -1.79 -13.19 2.40
C PRO A 62 -1.99 -13.68 0.96
N TYR A 63 -2.41 -14.93 0.76
CA TYR A 63 -2.66 -15.54 -0.53
C TYR A 63 -4.15 -15.81 -0.79
N ASP A 64 -5.05 -15.23 0.01
CA ASP A 64 -6.48 -15.32 -0.23
C ASP A 64 -6.88 -14.42 -1.42
N ASP A 65 -7.45 -15.03 -2.46
CA ASP A 65 -7.97 -14.31 -3.62
C ASP A 65 -9.16 -13.40 -3.25
N SER A 66 -9.84 -13.65 -2.11
CA SER A 66 -10.87 -12.74 -1.57
C SER A 66 -10.26 -11.39 -1.14
N ASN A 67 -8.95 -11.36 -0.88
CA ASN A 67 -8.23 -10.22 -0.35
C ASN A 67 -7.09 -9.76 -1.27
N SER A 68 -7.52 -9.21 -2.41
CA SER A 68 -6.61 -8.74 -3.47
C SER A 68 -6.16 -7.31 -3.21
N PHE A 69 -4.93 -7.15 -2.72
CA PHE A 69 -4.26 -5.85 -2.66
C PHE A 69 -4.00 -5.31 -4.08
N ASN A 70 -4.12 -3.99 -4.27
CA ASN A 70 -3.98 -3.35 -5.58
C ASN A 70 -2.74 -2.45 -5.64
N LYS A 71 -2.75 -1.36 -4.87
CA LYS A 71 -1.81 -0.25 -5.10
C LYS A 71 -1.56 0.62 -3.89
N PHE A 72 -0.46 1.37 -3.95
CA PHE A 72 -0.23 2.51 -3.07
C PHE A 72 -0.46 3.80 -3.84
N LYS A 73 -1.25 4.72 -3.29
CA LYS A 73 -1.53 6.01 -3.93
C LYS A 73 -1.64 7.16 -2.94
N LYS A 74 -1.55 8.39 -3.44
CA LYS A 74 -1.83 9.60 -2.69
C LYS A 74 -3.30 9.97 -2.75
N GLU A 75 -3.88 10.21 -1.58
CA GLU A 75 -5.18 10.84 -1.41
C GLU A 75 -5.04 12.03 -0.47
N ASN A 76 -5.45 13.22 -0.92
CA ASN A 76 -5.35 14.46 -0.14
C ASN A 76 -3.93 14.70 0.44
N GLY A 77 -2.90 14.39 -0.35
CA GLY A 77 -1.50 14.54 0.02
C GLY A 77 -0.94 13.47 0.96
N LYS A 78 -1.70 12.42 1.29
CA LYS A 78 -1.28 11.32 2.16
C LYS A 78 -1.26 10.00 1.42
N TRP A 79 -0.30 9.14 1.76
CA TRP A 79 -0.21 7.80 1.20
C TRP A 79 -1.25 6.86 1.83
N VAL A 80 -1.96 6.14 0.97
CA VAL A 80 -2.90 5.08 1.31
C VAL A 80 -2.53 3.80 0.57
N ALA A 81 -2.84 2.67 1.19
CA ALA A 81 -2.82 1.36 0.59
C ALA A 81 -4.27 1.02 0.17
N GLU A 82 -4.48 0.59 -1.06
CA GLU A 82 -5.81 0.33 -1.64
C GLU A 82 -5.92 -1.12 -2.13
N TRP A 83 -7.09 -1.70 -1.91
CA TRP A 83 -7.45 -3.05 -2.32
C TRP A 83 -8.34 -3.03 -3.58
N PHE A 84 -8.19 -4.07 -4.40
CA PHE A 84 -9.10 -4.37 -5.50
C PHE A 84 -10.34 -5.13 -5.00
N ASN A 85 -10.10 -6.08 -4.10
CA ASN A 85 -11.12 -6.83 -3.39
C ASN A 85 -10.70 -6.90 -1.91
N PRO A 86 -11.47 -6.36 -0.97
CA PRO A 86 -12.76 -5.69 -1.15
C PRO A 86 -12.62 -4.32 -1.82
N MET A 87 -13.57 -4.02 -2.72
CA MET A 87 -13.56 -2.80 -3.54
C MET A 87 -13.69 -1.55 -2.65
N GLU A 88 -12.94 -0.49 -3.00
CA GLU A 88 -12.90 0.80 -2.28
C GLU A 88 -12.29 0.76 -0.87
N LEU A 89 -11.77 -0.39 -0.40
CA LEU A 89 -11.02 -0.40 0.83
C LEU A 89 -9.68 0.32 0.64
N ALA A 90 -9.53 1.44 1.35
CA ALA A 90 -8.30 2.21 1.40
C ALA A 90 -7.91 2.52 2.85
N ILE A 91 -6.66 2.24 3.20
CA ILE A 91 -6.13 2.43 4.56
C ILE A 91 -4.92 3.37 4.48
N LYS A 92 -4.87 4.39 5.33
CA LYS A 92 -3.70 5.27 5.41
C LYS A 92 -2.48 4.48 5.88
N VAL A 93 -1.35 4.66 5.22
CA VAL A 93 -0.09 4.01 5.61
C VAL A 93 0.29 4.36 7.05
N ASP A 94 0.05 5.59 7.49
CA ASP A 94 0.28 6.00 8.88
C ASP A 94 -0.60 5.22 9.88
N ASP A 95 -1.83 4.88 9.52
CA ASP A 95 -2.72 4.12 10.40
C ASP A 95 -2.24 2.66 10.50
N ILE A 96 -1.72 2.08 9.42
CA ILE A 96 -1.05 0.76 9.42
C ILE A 96 0.18 0.79 10.35
N LEU A 97 1.07 1.77 10.15
CA LEU A 97 2.31 1.91 10.93
C LEU A 97 2.05 2.09 12.44
N ASN A 98 0.99 2.83 12.79
CA ASN A 98 0.62 3.10 14.18
C ASN A 98 -0.32 2.07 14.79
N ASN A 99 -0.64 1.00 14.06
CA ASN A 99 -1.61 -0.02 14.48
C ASN A 99 -2.98 0.56 14.88
N ARG A 100 -3.49 1.49 14.07
CA ARG A 100 -4.79 2.17 14.26
C ARG A 100 -5.81 1.69 13.24
N ILE A 101 -5.78 0.40 12.91
CA ILE A 101 -6.71 -0.20 11.97
C ILE A 101 -8.03 -0.50 12.69
N PRO A 102 -9.17 0.02 12.22
CA PRO A 102 -10.48 -0.30 12.80
C PRO A 102 -10.75 -1.81 12.72
N SER A 103 -11.41 -2.38 13.73
CA SER A 103 -11.74 -3.82 13.73
C SER A 103 -12.61 -4.22 12.54
N GLN A 104 -13.53 -3.35 12.12
CA GLN A 104 -14.38 -3.55 10.94
C GLN A 104 -13.58 -3.77 9.65
N VAL A 105 -12.40 -3.13 9.54
CA VAL A 105 -11.52 -3.33 8.38
C VAL A 105 -10.86 -4.70 8.44
N ILE A 106 -10.51 -5.18 9.64
CA ILE A 106 -9.96 -6.53 9.81
C ILE A 106 -11.02 -7.58 9.48
N GLU A 107 -12.25 -7.40 9.98
CA GLU A 107 -13.39 -8.28 9.67
C GLU A 107 -13.61 -8.39 8.15
N ILE A 108 -13.59 -7.25 7.43
CA ILE A 108 -13.70 -7.20 5.97
C ILE A 108 -12.55 -7.94 5.25
N LEU A 109 -11.34 -7.94 5.82
CA LEU A 109 -10.17 -8.61 5.24
C LEU A 109 -10.09 -10.10 5.59
N GLU A 110 -10.89 -10.58 6.54
CA GLU A 110 -11.01 -12.00 6.95
C GLU A 110 -12.12 -12.76 6.21
N GLU A 111 -13.01 -12.06 5.49
CA GLU A 111 -14.13 -12.64 4.70
C GLU A 111 -13.71 -13.19 3.33
#